data_AF-A0A520D3B4-F1
#
_entry.id   AF-A0A520D3B4-F1
#
_cell.length_a   1.000
_cell.length_b   1.000
_cell.length_c   1.000
_cell.angle_alpha   90.00
_cell.angle_beta   90.00
_cell.angle_gamma   90.00
#
_symmetry.space_group_name_H-M   'P 1'
#
loop_
_entity.id
_entity.type
_entity.pdbx_description
1 polymer ?
#
loop_
_entity_poly.entity_id
_entity_poly.type
_entity_poly.pdbx_seq_one_letter_code
_entity_poly.pdbx_strand_id
1 'polypeptide(L)'
;MKNIVLFITCLLAWGTSFAQKTGKITGKIVDEKQEAVPFALVKLMAYPDTVVLTTTKADFDGKFNFEAVKLGNYTITVNMVGFKTNKTAFFTLKDVDLTLPNIKIESLTKQLNAVTIEGKKPFIERRADKTVLNVENSIVASGGTALEVLEKAPGVIVDKQNDQIRLNNKSGITVMIDGRSNILSGADLTTMLSNMSSDQIGTIEIITNPSSKFDAAGNAGIINIKLKKNKNFGTNGTLSSTLGQGIVSGFPSDLYRTGLNLNLNHRVDKWNVFGNAGFARKSNFNQITVNRTSFANNITSRFLQDFGRSNKGIGYSGKIGADYYASEKTTIGLMVDANTVDTKLGNFSQTSINEIQAGSTNSSSVNQQADSKSPANNITANFNVKHDFSKAGESLSFDADYSGFNNKRAETFDADYLDANQQLVRNTLLRNSSDTKIDVYAVKT
;
A
#
# COMPACT_ATOMS: atom_id res chain seq x y z
N MET A 1 -49.17 -4.05 76.63
CA MET A 1 -48.41 -5.30 76.88
C MET A 1 -48.71 -6.46 75.93
N LYS A 2 -49.76 -6.44 75.07
CA LYS A 2 -49.98 -7.51 74.07
C LYS A 2 -49.20 -7.34 72.75
N ASN A 3 -48.87 -6.10 72.36
CA ASN A 3 -48.24 -5.84 71.05
C ASN A 3 -46.70 -5.95 71.05
N ILE A 4 -46.05 -5.91 72.22
CA ILE A 4 -44.58 -6.05 72.34
C ILE A 4 -44.17 -7.53 72.34
N VAL A 5 -45.01 -8.40 72.92
CA VAL A 5 -44.74 -9.85 72.92
C VAL A 5 -44.85 -10.43 71.51
N LEU A 6 -45.82 -9.97 70.70
CA LEU A 6 -46.00 -10.44 69.32
C LEU A 6 -44.83 -10.03 68.39
N PHE A 7 -44.19 -8.90 68.65
CA PHE A 7 -43.03 -8.43 67.86
C PHE A 7 -41.74 -9.19 68.21
N ILE A 8 -41.60 -9.65 69.46
CA ILE A 8 -40.44 -10.42 69.92
C ILE A 8 -40.53 -11.89 69.48
N THR A 9 -41.73 -12.49 69.40
CA THR A 9 -41.88 -13.86 68.89
C THR A 9 -41.67 -13.96 67.37
N CYS A 10 -41.88 -12.88 66.61
CA CYS A 10 -41.63 -12.85 65.17
C CYS A 10 -40.14 -12.67 64.82
N LEU A 11 -39.34 -12.05 65.70
CA LEU A 11 -37.89 -11.88 65.51
C LEU A 11 -37.06 -13.15 65.83
N LEU A 12 -37.63 -14.12 66.54
CA LEU A 12 -36.93 -15.37 66.93
C LEU A 12 -37.16 -16.55 65.95
N ALA A 13 -37.95 -16.35 64.88
CA ALA A 13 -38.29 -17.41 63.91
C ALA A 13 -37.48 -17.35 62.58
N TRP A 14 -36.51 -16.44 62.43
CA TRP A 14 -35.67 -16.31 61.22
C TRP A 14 -34.21 -16.72 61.40
N GLY A 15 -33.93 -17.56 62.40
CA GLY A 15 -32.57 -18.00 62.74
C GLY A 15 -32.14 -19.37 62.19
N THR A 16 -32.85 -19.99 61.24
CA THR A 16 -32.34 -21.20 60.58
C THR A 16 -31.36 -20.82 59.47
N SER A 17 -30.13 -20.50 59.88
CA SER A 17 -29.00 -20.49 58.96
C SER A 17 -28.80 -21.92 58.46
N PHE A 18 -29.37 -22.24 57.29
CA PHE A 18 -28.97 -23.42 56.54
C PHE A 18 -27.49 -23.22 56.20
N ALA A 19 -26.61 -23.88 56.94
CA ALA A 19 -25.22 -24.04 56.54
C ALA A 19 -25.23 -24.72 55.17
N GLN A 20 -25.12 -23.93 54.10
CA GLN A 20 -24.98 -24.46 52.76
C GLN A 20 -23.67 -25.23 52.75
N LYS A 21 -23.75 -26.56 52.67
CA LYS A 21 -22.58 -27.40 52.53
C LYS A 21 -21.81 -26.91 51.30
N THR A 22 -20.58 -26.49 51.54
CA THR A 22 -19.67 -26.05 50.50
C THR A 22 -18.41 -26.91 50.57
N GLY A 23 -17.78 -27.15 49.44
CA GLY A 23 -16.54 -27.90 49.33
C GLY A 23 -15.47 -27.09 48.60
N LYS A 24 -14.25 -27.61 48.64
CA LYS A 24 -13.10 -27.07 47.92
C LYS A 24 -12.86 -27.83 46.62
N ILE A 25 -12.51 -27.12 45.55
CA ILE A 25 -12.04 -27.74 44.30
C ILE A 25 -10.61 -27.28 44.05
N THR A 26 -9.68 -28.25 43.96
CA THR A 26 -8.28 -27.97 43.64
C THR A 26 -7.83 -28.77 42.41
N GLY A 27 -6.79 -28.29 41.73
CA GLY A 27 -6.18 -29.00 40.61
C GLY A 27 -4.91 -28.32 40.13
N LYS A 28 -4.27 -28.91 39.13
CA LYS A 28 -3.04 -28.40 38.51
C LYS A 28 -3.18 -28.38 36.99
N ILE A 29 -2.63 -27.34 36.38
CA ILE A 29 -2.63 -27.12 34.92
C ILE A 29 -1.23 -27.40 34.41
N VAL A 30 -1.15 -28.25 33.40
CA VAL A 30 0.12 -28.64 32.77
C VAL A 30 0.02 -28.57 31.26
N ASP A 31 1.16 -28.42 30.59
CA ASP A 31 1.25 -28.46 29.14
C ASP A 31 1.37 -29.91 28.60
N GLU A 32 1.54 -30.04 27.27
CA GLU A 32 1.79 -31.31 26.58
C GLU A 32 3.01 -32.08 27.13
N LYS A 33 4.01 -31.37 27.67
CA LYS A 33 5.25 -31.91 28.25
C LYS A 33 5.16 -32.20 29.74
N GLN A 34 3.98 -32.03 30.35
CA GLN A 34 3.75 -32.12 31.81
C GLN A 34 4.43 -31.00 32.63
N GLU A 35 4.84 -29.91 32.00
CA GLU A 35 5.36 -28.72 32.68
C GLU A 35 4.21 -27.87 33.21
N ALA A 36 4.41 -27.25 34.38
CA ALA A 36 3.39 -26.42 35.01
C ALA A 36 3.10 -25.16 34.17
N VAL A 37 1.82 -24.82 33.98
CA VAL A 37 1.43 -23.58 33.30
C VAL A 37 0.94 -22.54 34.30
N PRO A 38 1.79 -21.58 34.68
CA PRO A 38 1.43 -20.56 35.65
C PRO A 38 0.49 -19.52 35.06
N PHE A 39 -0.25 -18.81 35.92
CA PHE A 39 -1.13 -17.69 35.57
C PHE A 39 -2.31 -17.99 34.64
N ALA A 40 -2.53 -19.27 34.29
CA ALA A 40 -3.69 -19.67 33.52
C ALA A 40 -5.00 -19.30 34.25
N LEU A 41 -5.95 -18.71 33.52
CA LEU A 41 -7.26 -18.32 34.04
C LEU A 41 -8.18 -19.54 34.06
N VAL A 42 -8.63 -19.91 35.24
CA VAL A 42 -9.50 -21.07 35.48
C VAL A 42 -10.91 -20.56 35.80
N LYS A 43 -11.90 -20.98 35.01
CA LYS A 43 -13.31 -20.64 35.22
C LYS A 43 -14.06 -21.87 35.67
N LEU A 44 -14.76 -21.77 36.80
CA LEU A 44 -15.72 -22.79 37.24
C LEU A 44 -17.10 -22.43 36.70
N MET A 45 -17.72 -23.35 35.99
CA MET A 45 -19.04 -23.17 35.37
C MET A 45 -20.01 -24.22 35.88
N ALA A 46 -21.27 -23.85 36.06
CA ALA A 46 -22.33 -24.82 36.33
C ALA A 46 -22.48 -25.82 35.16
N TYR A 47 -23.16 -26.94 35.40
CA TYR A 47 -23.54 -27.89 34.36
C TYR A 47 -24.99 -28.35 34.61
N PRO A 48 -25.87 -28.32 33.59
CA PRO A 48 -25.60 -28.07 32.17
C PRO A 48 -25.47 -26.59 31.78
N ASP A 49 -25.87 -25.66 32.65
CA ASP A 49 -25.88 -24.23 32.36
C ASP A 49 -24.46 -23.68 32.24
N THR A 50 -24.08 -23.11 31.08
CA THR A 50 -22.71 -22.59 30.83
C THR A 50 -22.40 -21.27 31.56
N VAL A 51 -23.11 -20.98 32.65
CA VAL A 51 -22.93 -19.76 33.45
C VAL A 51 -21.63 -19.88 34.25
N VAL A 52 -20.79 -18.86 34.15
CA VAL A 52 -19.56 -18.74 34.95
C VAL A 52 -19.93 -18.39 36.38
N LEU A 53 -19.60 -19.26 37.32
CA LEU A 53 -19.88 -19.05 38.75
C LEU A 53 -18.76 -18.28 39.43
N THR A 54 -17.51 -18.64 39.14
CA THR A 54 -16.34 -18.00 39.71
C THR A 54 -15.11 -18.25 38.84
N THR A 55 -14.08 -17.42 39.02
CA THR A 55 -12.81 -17.51 38.29
C THR A 55 -11.65 -17.35 39.24
N THR A 56 -10.60 -18.13 39.03
CA THR A 56 -9.33 -18.02 39.76
C THR A 56 -8.16 -18.07 38.77
N LYS A 57 -6.95 -17.80 39.25
CA LYS A 57 -5.72 -17.92 38.46
C LYS A 57 -4.85 -19.02 39.04
N ALA A 58 -4.15 -19.74 38.18
CA ALA A 58 -3.13 -20.68 38.62
C ALA A 58 -1.90 -19.95 39.19
N ASP A 59 -1.30 -20.51 40.22
CA ASP A 59 -0.05 -20.03 40.83
C ASP A 59 1.19 -20.38 39.98
N PHE A 60 2.39 -20.12 40.51
CA PHE A 60 3.66 -20.42 39.83
C PHE A 60 3.88 -21.93 39.58
N ASP A 61 3.26 -22.80 40.38
CA ASP A 61 3.31 -24.25 40.22
C ASP A 61 2.19 -24.79 39.31
N GLY A 62 1.39 -23.89 38.72
CA GLY A 62 0.23 -24.23 37.89
C GLY A 62 -0.98 -24.72 38.70
N LYS A 63 -0.98 -24.58 40.03
CA LYS A 63 -2.08 -25.04 40.89
C LYS A 63 -3.16 -23.97 41.01
N PHE A 64 -4.41 -24.40 41.07
CA PHE A 64 -5.56 -23.53 41.30
C PHE A 64 -6.43 -24.05 42.45
N ASN A 65 -7.18 -23.13 43.06
CA ASN A 65 -8.05 -23.40 44.18
C ASN A 65 -9.35 -22.59 44.08
N PHE A 66 -10.49 -23.26 44.23
CA PHE A 66 -11.80 -22.66 44.46
C PHE A 66 -12.29 -23.04 45.85
N GLU A 67 -12.60 -22.04 46.66
CA GLU A 67 -13.11 -22.20 48.02
C GLU A 67 -14.61 -21.93 48.08
N ALA A 68 -15.27 -22.49 49.11
CA ALA A 68 -16.69 -22.29 49.38
C ALA A 68 -17.62 -22.58 48.17
N VAL A 69 -17.31 -23.61 47.39
CA VAL A 69 -18.11 -24.01 46.22
C VAL A 69 -19.32 -24.83 46.66
N LYS A 70 -20.53 -24.45 46.25
CA LYS A 70 -21.75 -25.21 46.56
C LYS A 70 -21.69 -26.62 45.97
N LEU A 71 -22.38 -27.57 46.57
CA LEU A 71 -22.50 -28.92 45.99
C LEU A 71 -23.25 -28.87 44.65
N GLY A 72 -22.79 -29.61 43.66
CA GLY A 72 -23.38 -29.56 42.32
C GLY A 72 -22.50 -30.13 41.22
N ASN A 73 -22.98 -30.00 39.98
CA ASN A 73 -22.28 -30.44 38.79
C ASN A 73 -21.59 -29.25 38.13
N TYR A 74 -20.33 -29.44 37.79
CA TYR A 74 -19.48 -28.37 37.28
C TYR A 74 -18.65 -28.82 36.07
N THR A 75 -18.23 -27.83 35.30
CA THR A 75 -17.16 -27.96 34.32
C THR A 75 -16.14 -26.86 34.56
N ILE A 76 -14.87 -27.14 34.27
CA ILE A 76 -13.81 -26.13 34.31
C ILE A 76 -13.40 -25.77 32.91
N THR A 77 -13.23 -24.47 32.65
CA THR A 77 -12.58 -23.97 31.43
C THR A 77 -11.29 -23.26 31.80
N VAL A 78 -10.20 -23.68 31.17
CA VAL A 78 -8.87 -23.09 31.34
C VAL A 78 -8.51 -22.27 30.12
N ASN A 79 -8.12 -21.01 30.34
CA ASN A 79 -7.66 -20.08 29.31
C ASN A 79 -6.27 -19.55 29.67
N MET A 80 -5.33 -19.65 28.73
CA MET A 80 -4.01 -19.05 28.84
C MET A 80 -3.57 -18.54 27.47
N VAL A 81 -2.90 -17.38 27.43
CA VAL A 81 -2.39 -16.81 26.18
C VAL A 81 -1.35 -17.79 25.60
N GLY A 82 -1.49 -18.11 24.31
CA GLY A 82 -0.60 -19.07 23.63
C GLY A 82 -1.01 -20.55 23.78
N PHE A 83 -2.14 -20.85 24.43
CA PHE A 83 -2.69 -22.20 24.56
C PHE A 83 -4.15 -22.29 24.11
N LYS A 84 -4.57 -23.48 23.65
CA LYS A 84 -5.96 -23.75 23.27
C LYS A 84 -6.83 -23.81 24.53
N THR A 85 -7.96 -23.10 24.51
CA THR A 85 -8.97 -23.21 25.58
C THR A 85 -9.38 -24.66 25.78
N ASN A 86 -9.18 -25.19 26.98
CA ASN A 86 -9.57 -26.54 27.33
C ASN A 86 -10.77 -26.51 28.29
N LYS A 87 -11.79 -27.31 28.01
CA LYS A 87 -12.93 -27.53 28.89
C LYS A 87 -12.91 -28.97 29.37
N THR A 88 -12.99 -29.17 30.68
CA THR A 88 -13.02 -30.52 31.28
C THR A 88 -14.35 -31.21 31.00
N ALA A 89 -14.37 -32.55 31.14
CA ALA A 89 -15.62 -33.27 31.34
C ALA A 89 -16.36 -32.74 32.59
N PHE A 90 -17.68 -32.97 32.66
CA PHE A 90 -18.44 -32.60 33.86
C PHE A 90 -18.00 -33.46 35.04
N PHE A 91 -18.01 -32.87 36.23
CA PHE A 91 -17.73 -33.57 37.48
C PHE A 91 -18.67 -33.08 38.57
N THR A 92 -18.90 -33.90 39.60
CA THR A 92 -19.82 -33.58 40.69
C THR A 92 -19.04 -33.32 41.96
N LEU A 93 -19.21 -32.13 42.55
CA LEU A 93 -18.76 -31.84 43.90
C LEU A 93 -19.81 -32.32 44.90
N LYS A 94 -19.43 -33.28 45.74
CA LYS A 94 -20.23 -33.84 46.84
C LYS A 94 -19.72 -33.29 48.18
N ASP A 95 -20.14 -33.89 49.30
CA ASP A 95 -19.80 -33.49 50.68
C ASP A 95 -18.29 -33.58 51.07
N VAL A 96 -17.37 -33.72 50.11
CA VAL A 96 -15.92 -33.82 50.33
C VAL A 96 -15.18 -32.96 49.31
N ASP A 97 -14.07 -32.35 49.74
CA ASP A 97 -13.15 -31.61 48.89
C ASP A 97 -12.67 -32.47 47.70
N LEU A 98 -12.71 -31.88 46.51
CA LEU A 98 -12.39 -32.55 45.26
C LEU A 98 -11.06 -32.05 44.71
N THR A 99 -10.11 -32.98 44.57
CA THR A 99 -8.87 -32.73 43.82
C THR A 99 -9.00 -33.34 42.43
N LEU A 100 -8.91 -32.50 41.40
CA LEU A 100 -9.01 -32.91 40.02
C LEU A 100 -7.66 -33.44 39.50
N PRO A 101 -7.67 -34.38 38.53
CA PRO A 101 -6.46 -34.75 37.82
C PRO A 101 -5.89 -33.55 37.05
N ASN A 102 -4.61 -33.64 36.66
CA ASN A 102 -3.93 -32.58 35.92
C ASN A 102 -4.71 -32.22 34.64
N ILE A 103 -5.08 -30.96 34.51
CA ILE A 103 -5.75 -30.42 33.33
C ILE A 103 -4.68 -30.08 32.30
N LYS A 104 -4.62 -30.86 31.22
CA LYS A 104 -3.65 -30.66 30.15
C LYS A 104 -4.17 -29.61 29.16
N ILE A 105 -3.33 -28.64 28.82
CA ILE A 105 -3.60 -27.64 27.78
C ILE A 105 -2.56 -27.72 26.67
N GLU A 106 -3.03 -27.58 25.43
CA GLU A 106 -2.21 -27.71 24.21
C GLU A 106 -1.72 -26.34 23.76
N SER A 107 -0.48 -26.25 23.27
CA SER A 107 0.07 -24.99 22.78
C SER A 107 -0.52 -24.63 21.40
N LEU A 108 -0.89 -23.36 21.20
CA LEU A 108 -1.43 -22.86 19.93
C LEU A 108 -0.43 -22.93 18.76
N THR A 109 0.86 -23.13 19.03
CA THR A 109 1.94 -23.07 18.01
C THR A 109 1.85 -24.18 16.95
N LYS A 110 1.09 -25.27 17.17
CA LYS A 110 0.92 -26.37 16.19
C LYS A 110 -0.21 -26.19 15.18
N GLN A 111 -1.02 -25.13 15.26
CA GLN A 111 -2.05 -24.84 14.25
C GLN A 111 -2.11 -23.35 13.92
N LEU A 112 -1.10 -22.87 13.19
CA LEU A 112 -1.27 -21.70 12.34
C LEU A 112 -1.91 -22.14 11.01
N ASN A 113 -3.16 -22.59 11.04
CA ASN A 113 -4.04 -22.21 9.93
C ASN A 113 -4.35 -20.74 10.19
N ALA A 114 -3.59 -19.87 9.52
CA ALA A 114 -3.75 -18.44 9.60
C ALA A 114 -5.21 -18.08 9.29
N VAL A 115 -6.00 -17.87 10.33
CA VAL A 115 -7.14 -16.97 10.20
C VAL A 115 -6.53 -15.58 10.23
N THR A 116 -6.01 -15.18 9.07
CA THR A 116 -5.67 -13.80 8.81
C THR A 116 -6.99 -13.05 8.90
N ILE A 117 -7.22 -12.38 10.03
CA ILE A 117 -8.16 -11.27 10.04
C ILE A 117 -7.47 -10.21 9.20
N GLU A 118 -7.65 -10.29 7.88
CA GLU A 118 -7.31 -9.22 6.95
C GLU A 118 -8.25 -8.06 7.25
N GLY A 119 -7.90 -7.28 8.27
CA GLY A 119 -8.33 -5.90 8.34
C GLY A 119 -7.73 -5.19 7.13
N LYS A 120 -8.40 -5.25 5.98
CA LYS A 120 -7.97 -4.56 4.77
C LYS A 120 -7.94 -3.09 5.09
N LYS A 121 -6.76 -2.49 5.11
CA LYS A 121 -6.63 -1.05 5.29
C LYS A 121 -7.45 -0.37 4.19
N PRO A 122 -8.28 0.63 4.51
CA PRO A 122 -9.01 1.36 3.48
C PRO A 122 -8.00 1.93 2.49
N PHE A 123 -8.33 1.86 1.20
CA PHE A 123 -7.45 2.32 0.14
C PHE A 123 -7.01 3.77 0.35
N ILE A 124 -7.88 4.61 0.93
CA ILE A 124 -7.59 5.99 1.29
C ILE A 124 -7.79 6.15 2.79
N GLU A 125 -6.80 6.73 3.47
CA GLU A 125 -6.82 7.07 4.89
C GLU A 125 -6.45 8.55 5.04
N ARG A 126 -7.27 9.34 5.74
CA ARG A 126 -6.95 10.75 6.03
C ARG A 126 -6.33 10.87 7.41
N ARG A 127 -5.10 11.35 7.49
CA ARG A 127 -4.40 11.68 8.73
C ARG A 127 -4.41 13.20 8.93
N ALA A 128 -3.97 13.65 10.10
CA ALA A 128 -3.97 15.07 10.46
C ALA A 128 -3.06 15.92 9.54
N ASP A 129 -1.95 15.34 9.08
CA ASP A 129 -0.90 15.99 8.29
C ASP A 129 -0.88 15.59 6.81
N LYS A 130 -1.58 14.51 6.43
CA LYS A 130 -1.51 13.92 5.09
C LYS A 130 -2.68 13.01 4.75
N THR A 131 -2.90 12.80 3.46
CA THR A 131 -3.75 11.73 2.92
C THR A 131 -2.86 10.57 2.51
N VAL A 132 -3.16 9.36 2.95
CA VAL A 132 -2.38 8.14 2.65
C VAL A 132 -3.20 7.23 1.77
N LEU A 133 -2.66 6.86 0.61
CA LEU A 133 -3.17 5.76 -0.19
C LEU A 133 -2.45 4.47 0.21
N ASN A 134 -3.20 3.49 0.70
CA ASN A 134 -2.70 2.15 0.98
C ASN A 134 -2.73 1.33 -0.32
N VAL A 135 -1.62 1.32 -1.04
CA VAL A 135 -1.49 0.67 -2.36
C VAL A 135 -1.27 -0.82 -2.20
N GLU A 136 -0.51 -1.21 -1.17
CA GLU A 136 -0.29 -2.59 -0.80
C GLU A 136 -1.62 -3.34 -0.56
N ASN A 137 -1.79 -4.49 -1.23
CA ASN A 137 -2.97 -5.36 -1.16
C ASN A 137 -4.29 -4.69 -1.61
N SER A 138 -4.23 -3.57 -2.33
CA SER A 138 -5.41 -2.93 -2.92
C SER A 138 -5.70 -3.50 -4.30
N ILE A 139 -6.88 -4.11 -4.46
CA ILE A 139 -7.42 -4.55 -5.78
C ILE A 139 -7.48 -3.37 -6.76
N VAL A 140 -7.78 -2.18 -6.26
CA VAL A 140 -7.93 -0.96 -7.07
C VAL A 140 -6.59 -0.52 -7.68
N ALA A 141 -5.47 -0.86 -7.05
CA ALA A 141 -4.14 -0.49 -7.53
C ALA A 141 -3.40 -1.63 -8.28
N SER A 142 -3.86 -2.88 -8.14
CA SER A 142 -3.18 -4.05 -8.69
C SER A 142 -3.05 -4.03 -10.21
N GLY A 143 -1.88 -4.41 -10.74
CA GLY A 143 -1.61 -4.53 -12.19
C GLY A 143 -1.50 -3.22 -12.97
N GLY A 144 -1.50 -2.08 -12.27
CA GLY A 144 -1.35 -0.74 -12.84
C GLY A 144 0.03 -0.14 -12.63
N THR A 145 0.16 1.13 -12.98
CA THR A 145 1.38 1.93 -12.80
C THR A 145 1.26 2.90 -11.62
N ALA A 146 2.37 3.41 -11.10
CA ALA A 146 2.35 4.44 -10.05
C ALA A 146 1.52 5.67 -10.49
N LEU A 147 1.64 6.06 -11.75
CA LEU A 147 0.86 7.16 -12.34
C LEU A 147 -0.65 6.86 -12.34
N GLU A 148 -1.06 5.65 -12.70
CA GLU A 148 -2.48 5.23 -12.69
C GLU A 148 -3.03 5.13 -11.26
N VAL A 149 -2.21 4.79 -10.26
CA VAL A 149 -2.61 4.83 -8.85
C VAL A 149 -2.76 6.29 -8.37
N LEU A 150 -1.86 7.18 -8.79
CA LEU A 150 -1.93 8.61 -8.51
C LEU A 150 -3.17 9.27 -9.12
N GLU A 151 -3.61 8.84 -10.30
CA GLU A 151 -4.87 9.30 -10.93
C GLU A 151 -6.10 9.02 -10.05
N LYS A 152 -6.02 8.04 -9.14
CA LYS A 152 -7.10 7.69 -8.21
C LYS A 152 -7.01 8.43 -6.88
N ALA A 153 -5.98 9.25 -6.71
CA ALA A 153 -5.72 9.95 -5.46
C ALA A 153 -6.51 11.26 -5.37
N PRO A 154 -7.12 11.58 -4.21
CA PRO A 154 -7.88 12.83 -4.05
C PRO A 154 -7.03 14.08 -4.31
N GLY A 155 -7.55 14.98 -5.13
CA GLY A 155 -6.92 16.26 -5.45
C GLY A 155 -5.75 16.18 -6.44
N VAL A 156 -5.35 14.98 -6.89
CA VAL A 156 -4.32 14.79 -7.90
C VAL A 156 -4.95 14.81 -9.29
N ILE A 157 -4.40 15.62 -10.19
CA ILE A 157 -4.80 15.70 -11.59
C ILE A 157 -3.59 15.37 -12.43
N VAL A 158 -3.70 14.34 -13.27
CA VAL A 158 -2.69 14.00 -14.28
C VAL A 158 -3.17 14.54 -15.62
N ASP A 159 -2.55 15.63 -16.05
CA ASP A 159 -2.76 16.20 -17.37
C ASP A 159 -1.93 15.42 -18.38
N LYS A 160 -2.58 14.49 -19.09
CA LYS A 160 -1.97 13.63 -20.13
C LYS A 160 -1.68 14.39 -21.44
N GLN A 161 -2.22 15.60 -21.60
CA GLN A 161 -1.97 16.42 -22.79
C GLN A 161 -0.66 17.19 -22.65
N ASN A 162 -0.40 17.73 -21.46
CA ASN A 162 0.82 18.49 -21.15
C ASN A 162 1.85 17.71 -20.35
N ASP A 163 1.58 16.44 -20.06
CA ASP A 163 2.40 15.54 -19.24
C ASP A 163 2.76 16.16 -17.87
N GLN A 164 1.76 16.73 -17.18
CA GLN A 164 1.93 17.38 -15.88
C GLN A 164 1.11 16.70 -14.79
N ILE A 165 1.67 16.67 -13.58
CA ILE A 165 0.94 16.25 -12.37
C ILE A 165 0.67 17.49 -11.54
N ARG A 166 -0.59 17.70 -11.16
CA ARG A 166 -1.05 18.85 -10.38
C ARG A 166 -1.73 18.36 -9.10
N LEU A 167 -1.59 19.10 -8.02
CA LEU A 167 -2.27 18.83 -6.74
C LEU A 167 -3.14 20.04 -6.38
N ASN A 168 -4.44 19.83 -6.20
CA ASN A 168 -5.41 20.88 -5.89
C ASN A 168 -5.29 22.09 -6.84
N ASN A 169 -5.17 21.80 -8.15
CA ASN A 169 -5.02 22.80 -9.20
C ASN A 169 -3.70 23.62 -9.14
N LYS A 170 -2.73 23.22 -8.31
CA LYS A 170 -1.38 23.82 -8.26
C LYS A 170 -0.39 22.97 -9.07
N SER A 171 0.45 23.66 -9.84
CA SER A 171 1.56 23.07 -10.60
C SER A 171 2.87 23.21 -9.81
N GLY A 172 3.89 22.40 -10.12
CA GLY A 172 5.18 22.46 -9.42
C GLY A 172 5.22 21.66 -8.12
N ILE A 173 4.44 20.57 -8.03
CA ILE A 173 4.45 19.68 -6.87
C ILE A 173 5.80 18.96 -6.76
N THR A 174 6.22 18.66 -5.53
CA THR A 174 7.42 17.83 -5.32
C THR A 174 7.00 16.38 -5.19
N VAL A 175 7.49 15.53 -6.08
CA VAL A 175 7.33 14.07 -5.95
C VAL A 175 8.56 13.49 -5.28
N MET A 176 8.38 12.64 -4.27
CA MET A 176 9.43 11.95 -3.55
C MET A 176 9.28 10.44 -3.70
N ILE A 177 10.39 9.71 -3.74
CA ILE A 177 10.41 8.25 -3.62
C ILE A 177 11.17 7.89 -2.36
N ASP A 178 10.52 7.18 -1.45
CA ASP A 178 11.02 6.82 -0.12
C ASP A 178 11.48 8.02 0.73
N GLY A 179 10.96 9.22 0.45
CA GLY A 179 11.36 10.45 1.15
C GLY A 179 12.56 11.17 0.53
N ARG A 180 12.97 10.81 -0.70
CA ARG A 180 13.94 11.57 -1.50
C ARG A 180 13.25 12.32 -2.62
N SER A 181 13.49 13.63 -2.73
CA SER A 181 12.89 14.48 -3.76
C SER A 181 13.36 14.09 -5.15
N ASN A 182 12.41 13.88 -6.05
CA ASN A 182 12.68 13.69 -7.46
C ASN A 182 12.77 15.07 -8.14
N ILE A 183 13.85 15.29 -8.88
CA ILE A 183 14.13 16.56 -9.57
C ILE A 183 13.55 16.54 -11.00
N LEU A 184 13.06 15.38 -11.47
CA LEU A 184 12.45 15.26 -12.79
C LEU A 184 11.22 16.17 -12.92
N SER A 185 11.16 16.91 -14.04
CA SER A 185 10.07 17.82 -14.36
C SER A 185 9.12 17.20 -15.38
N GLY A 186 7.81 17.48 -15.25
CA GLY A 186 6.81 17.24 -16.30
C GLY A 186 6.86 15.84 -16.92
N ALA A 187 7.14 15.79 -18.23
CA ALA A 187 7.13 14.57 -19.03
C ALA A 187 8.09 13.47 -18.56
N ASP A 188 9.24 13.83 -18.00
CA ASP A 188 10.19 12.83 -17.50
C ASP A 188 9.68 12.18 -16.20
N LEU A 189 9.02 12.97 -15.35
CA LEU A 189 8.37 12.49 -14.14
C LEU A 189 7.17 11.60 -14.45
N THR A 190 6.29 12.00 -15.38
CA THR A 190 5.15 11.17 -15.79
C THR A 190 5.62 9.89 -16.47
N THR A 191 6.69 9.95 -17.27
CA THR A 191 7.33 8.77 -17.86
C THR A 191 7.84 7.84 -16.78
N MET A 192 8.63 8.33 -15.81
CA MET A 192 9.15 7.52 -14.70
C MET A 192 8.02 6.88 -13.88
N LEU A 193 7.01 7.64 -13.46
CA LEU A 193 5.90 7.15 -12.65
C LEU A 193 4.98 6.21 -13.43
N SER A 194 4.83 6.42 -14.73
CA SER A 194 4.15 5.44 -15.55
C SER A 194 4.96 4.14 -15.55
N ASN A 195 6.30 4.16 -15.56
CA ASN A 195 7.16 2.96 -15.63
C ASN A 195 7.28 2.19 -14.32
N MET A 196 6.99 2.84 -13.19
CA MET A 196 6.97 2.20 -11.90
C MET A 196 5.70 1.33 -11.74
N SER A 197 5.88 0.04 -11.45
CA SER A 197 4.77 -0.87 -11.17
C SER A 197 4.14 -0.52 -9.83
N SER A 198 2.81 -0.49 -9.76
CA SER A 198 2.09 -0.29 -8.50
C SER A 198 2.37 -1.39 -7.47
N ASP A 199 2.77 -2.58 -7.92
CA ASP A 199 3.11 -3.71 -7.06
C ASP A 199 4.33 -3.45 -6.16
N GLN A 200 5.23 -2.56 -6.58
CA GLN A 200 6.42 -2.17 -5.81
C GLN A 200 6.08 -1.15 -4.71
N ILE A 201 4.89 -0.56 -4.74
CA ILE A 201 4.49 0.56 -3.87
C ILE A 201 3.76 0.03 -2.64
N GLY A 202 4.22 0.44 -1.46
CA GLY A 202 3.53 0.19 -0.20
C GLY A 202 2.42 1.21 0.00
N THR A 203 2.80 2.49 0.05
CA THR A 203 1.86 3.60 0.27
C THR A 203 2.23 4.83 -0.57
N ILE A 204 1.24 5.68 -0.85
CA ILE A 204 1.48 7.03 -1.41
C ILE A 204 0.95 8.04 -0.40
N GLU A 205 1.81 8.96 0.02
CA GLU A 205 1.49 10.01 0.99
C GLU A 205 1.34 11.34 0.26
N ILE A 206 0.19 12.00 0.42
CA ILE A 206 -0.10 13.32 -0.15
C ILE A 206 -0.11 14.32 1.00
N ILE A 207 0.84 15.25 0.97
CA ILE A 207 1.04 16.27 1.99
C ILE A 207 0.76 17.62 1.31
N THR A 208 -0.43 18.17 1.55
CA THR A 208 -0.86 19.42 0.92
C THR A 208 -0.20 20.66 1.55
N ASN A 209 0.15 20.58 2.83
CA ASN A 209 0.81 21.64 3.59
C ASN A 209 2.10 21.07 4.23
N PRO A 210 3.20 21.03 3.48
CA PRO A 210 4.47 20.52 4.00
C PRO A 210 4.98 21.39 5.14
N SER A 211 5.49 20.77 6.21
CA SER A 211 6.16 21.48 7.30
C SER A 211 7.58 21.89 6.90
N SER A 212 8.23 22.71 7.73
CA SER A 212 9.63 23.16 7.56
C SER A 212 10.66 22.02 7.44
N LYS A 213 10.29 20.77 7.74
CA LYS A 213 11.13 19.59 7.51
C LYS A 213 11.37 19.30 6.02
N PHE A 214 10.55 19.85 5.12
CA PHE A 214 10.61 19.64 3.67
C PHE A 214 11.01 20.94 2.94
N ASP A 215 12.24 21.38 3.17
CA ASP A 215 12.81 22.68 2.75
C ASP A 215 12.75 23.00 1.24
N ALA A 216 12.45 22.02 0.38
CA ALA A 216 12.53 22.15 -1.08
C ALA A 216 11.19 22.20 -1.83
N ALA A 217 10.04 22.02 -1.15
CA ALA A 217 8.80 21.67 -1.86
C ALA A 217 7.92 22.84 -2.35
N GLY A 218 8.16 24.06 -1.87
CA GLY A 218 7.29 25.22 -2.15
C GLY A 218 5.84 25.04 -1.68
N ASN A 219 4.96 25.97 -2.07
CA ASN A 219 3.54 26.00 -1.66
C ASN A 219 2.61 25.06 -2.47
N ALA A 220 3.18 24.18 -3.32
CA ALA A 220 2.44 23.30 -4.23
C ALA A 220 2.07 21.94 -3.62
N GLY A 221 2.75 21.53 -2.53
CA GLY A 221 2.53 20.26 -1.83
C GLY A 221 3.46 19.14 -2.30
N ILE A 222 3.46 18.03 -1.53
CA ILE A 222 4.36 16.89 -1.70
C ILE A 222 3.56 15.62 -1.94
N ILE A 223 4.02 14.81 -2.90
CA ILE A 223 3.58 13.42 -3.09
C ILE A 223 4.77 12.51 -2.80
N ASN A 224 4.71 11.72 -1.74
CA ASN A 224 5.79 10.81 -1.35
C ASN A 224 5.35 9.36 -1.54
N ILE A 225 5.98 8.68 -2.49
CA ILE A 225 5.75 7.27 -2.83
C ILE A 225 6.67 6.41 -1.96
N LYS A 226 6.10 5.66 -1.03
CA LYS A 226 6.83 4.70 -0.20
C LYS A 226 6.80 3.33 -0.84
N LEU A 227 7.98 2.78 -1.12
CA LEU A 227 8.10 1.43 -1.66
C LEU A 227 7.89 0.41 -0.54
N LYS A 228 7.46 -0.81 -0.90
CA LYS A 228 7.29 -1.89 0.07
C LYS A 228 8.63 -2.21 0.73
N LYS A 229 8.66 -2.19 2.07
CA LYS A 229 9.82 -2.61 2.89
C LYS A 229 9.36 -3.70 3.83
N ASN A 230 9.92 -4.90 3.72
CA ASN A 230 9.59 -5.99 4.62
C ASN A 230 10.48 -5.91 5.87
N LYS A 231 9.87 -5.99 7.07
CA LYS A 231 10.57 -5.84 8.36
C LYS A 231 10.73 -7.16 9.12
N ASN A 232 10.20 -8.26 8.59
CA ASN A 232 10.20 -9.56 9.28
C ASN A 232 11.60 -10.19 9.23
N PHE A 233 12.01 -10.84 10.33
CA PHE A 233 13.19 -11.71 10.35
C PHE A 233 13.01 -12.91 9.40
N GLY A 234 14.12 -13.37 8.82
CA GLY A 234 14.15 -14.43 7.82
C GLY A 234 14.03 -13.94 6.38
N THR A 235 13.98 -14.88 5.44
CA THR A 235 13.79 -14.61 4.01
C THR A 235 12.31 -14.48 3.69
N ASN A 236 11.95 -13.43 2.98
CA ASN A 236 10.61 -13.21 2.48
C ASN A 236 10.67 -12.49 1.14
N GLY A 237 9.60 -12.58 0.37
CA GLY A 237 9.56 -12.01 -0.95
C GLY A 237 8.23 -12.17 -1.63
N THR A 238 8.09 -11.50 -2.76
CA THR A 238 6.90 -11.54 -3.59
C THR A 238 7.30 -11.67 -5.04
N LEU A 239 6.61 -12.54 -5.76
CA LEU A 239 6.67 -12.65 -7.21
C LEU A 239 5.30 -12.24 -7.73
N SER A 240 5.24 -11.21 -8.57
CA SER A 240 4.01 -10.80 -9.26
C SER A 240 4.19 -10.87 -10.75
N SER A 241 3.12 -11.26 -11.44
CA SER A 241 3.02 -11.28 -12.89
C SER A 241 1.74 -10.57 -13.31
N THR A 242 1.81 -9.80 -14.37
CA THR A 242 0.67 -9.08 -14.94
C THR A 242 0.56 -9.42 -16.42
N LEU A 243 -0.65 -9.68 -16.88
CA LEU A 243 -0.99 -9.87 -18.28
C LEU A 243 -2.26 -9.05 -18.56
N GLY A 244 -2.29 -8.37 -19.70
CA GLY A 244 -3.47 -7.63 -20.14
C GLY A 244 -3.51 -7.52 -21.65
N GLN A 245 -4.70 -7.47 -22.23
CA GLN A 245 -4.89 -7.26 -23.65
C GLN A 245 -5.92 -6.14 -23.84
N GLY A 246 -5.51 -5.05 -24.49
CA GLY A 246 -6.44 -4.04 -24.98
C GLY A 246 -7.06 -4.48 -26.31
N ILE A 247 -8.35 -4.21 -26.52
CA ILE A 247 -9.03 -4.41 -27.80
C ILE A 247 -9.72 -3.10 -28.16
N VAL A 248 -9.43 -2.59 -29.34
CA VAL A 248 -10.07 -1.40 -29.90
C VAL A 248 -10.43 -1.70 -31.35
N SER A 249 -11.72 -1.60 -31.69
CA SER A 249 -12.21 -1.90 -33.04
C SER A 249 -11.64 -0.90 -34.06
N GLY A 250 -11.04 -1.38 -35.15
CA GLY A 250 -10.47 -0.54 -36.20
C GLY A 250 -9.09 0.07 -35.89
N PHE A 251 -8.47 -0.28 -34.76
CA PHE A 251 -7.20 0.28 -34.28
C PHE A 251 -6.19 -0.84 -33.92
N PRO A 252 -4.94 -0.53 -33.52
CA PRO A 252 -3.88 -1.53 -33.41
C PRO A 252 -4.23 -2.71 -32.49
N SER A 253 -3.94 -3.94 -32.94
CA SER A 253 -4.13 -5.17 -32.17
C SER A 253 -3.00 -5.44 -31.15
N ASP A 254 -1.85 -4.80 -31.33
CA ASP A 254 -0.68 -4.90 -30.45
C ASP A 254 -0.82 -4.01 -29.21
N LEU A 255 -1.82 -4.31 -28.38
CA LEU A 255 -2.14 -3.65 -27.12
C LEU A 255 -1.98 -4.57 -25.91
N TYR A 256 -1.18 -5.63 -26.04
CA TYR A 256 -0.88 -6.50 -24.90
C TYR A 256 0.09 -5.82 -23.93
N ARG A 257 -0.13 -6.03 -22.65
CA ARG A 257 0.71 -5.58 -21.55
C ARG A 257 1.17 -6.80 -20.79
N THR A 258 2.42 -6.79 -20.36
CA THR A 258 2.94 -7.83 -19.48
C THR A 258 3.94 -7.25 -18.52
N GLY A 259 4.00 -7.81 -17.31
CA GLY A 259 5.02 -7.45 -16.34
C GLY A 259 5.37 -8.62 -15.45
N LEU A 260 6.60 -8.62 -14.98
CA LEU A 260 7.11 -9.58 -14.00
C LEU A 260 7.90 -8.78 -12.96
N ASN A 261 7.60 -8.97 -11.68
CA ASN A 261 8.32 -8.30 -10.60
C ASN A 261 8.67 -9.31 -9.51
N LEU A 262 9.93 -9.33 -9.13
CA LEU A 262 10.44 -10.08 -8.00
C LEU A 262 10.91 -9.09 -6.94
N ASN A 263 10.45 -9.26 -5.70
CA ASN A 263 10.95 -8.53 -4.54
C ASN A 263 11.43 -9.56 -3.53
N LEU A 264 12.63 -9.36 -2.99
CA LEU A 264 13.23 -10.23 -1.98
C LEU A 264 13.78 -9.37 -0.85
N ASN A 265 13.60 -9.85 0.37
CA ASN A 265 14.20 -9.27 1.56
C ASN A 265 14.62 -10.41 2.49
N HIS A 266 15.84 -10.30 3.02
CA HIS A 266 16.37 -11.23 3.99
C HIS A 266 16.93 -10.45 5.16
N ARG A 267 16.34 -10.66 6.34
CA ARG A 267 16.80 -10.04 7.58
C ARG A 267 17.31 -11.11 8.54
N VAL A 268 18.58 -11.01 8.91
CA VAL A 268 19.22 -11.88 9.89
C VAL A 268 20.12 -11.04 10.79
N ASP A 269 19.95 -11.18 12.10
CA ASP A 269 20.69 -10.44 13.13
C ASP A 269 20.75 -8.92 12.86
N LYS A 270 21.96 -8.42 12.60
CA LYS A 270 22.27 -7.01 12.35
C LYS A 270 22.16 -6.61 10.87
N TRP A 271 21.74 -7.51 9.99
CA TRP A 271 21.70 -7.26 8.56
C TRP A 271 20.29 -7.38 8.01
N ASN A 272 19.91 -6.43 7.15
CA ASN A 272 18.75 -6.52 6.29
C ASN A 272 19.18 -6.28 4.86
N VAL A 273 19.16 -7.31 4.03
CA VAL A 273 19.50 -7.22 2.60
C VAL A 273 18.21 -7.32 1.81
N PHE A 274 18.00 -6.40 0.89
CA PHE A 274 16.80 -6.35 0.08
C PHE A 274 17.12 -6.04 -1.37
N GLY A 275 16.25 -6.50 -2.25
CA GLY A 275 16.34 -6.20 -3.65
C GLY A 275 15.04 -6.43 -4.38
N ASN A 276 14.93 -5.81 -5.54
CA ASN A 276 13.88 -6.11 -6.49
C ASN A 276 14.42 -6.11 -7.91
N ALA A 277 13.70 -6.82 -8.78
CA ALA A 277 13.92 -6.81 -10.21
C ALA A 277 12.57 -6.81 -10.89
N GLY A 278 12.41 -5.97 -11.90
CA GLY A 278 11.16 -5.77 -12.61
C GLY A 278 11.38 -5.72 -14.12
N PHE A 279 10.42 -6.27 -14.84
CA PHE A 279 10.25 -6.13 -16.27
C PHE A 279 8.81 -5.69 -16.52
N ALA A 280 8.62 -4.74 -17.43
CA ALA A 280 7.29 -4.34 -17.87
C ALA A 280 7.30 -3.98 -19.35
N ARG A 281 6.40 -4.60 -20.11
CA ARG A 281 5.95 -4.11 -21.41
C ARG A 281 4.64 -3.37 -21.24
N LYS A 282 4.60 -2.15 -21.74
CA LYS A 282 3.38 -1.35 -21.84
C LYS A 282 2.97 -1.19 -23.29
N SER A 283 1.67 -1.12 -23.48
CA SER A 283 1.06 -0.72 -24.72
C SER A 283 -0.27 -0.03 -24.42
N ASN A 284 -0.34 1.24 -24.79
CA ASN A 284 -1.48 2.12 -24.58
C ASN A 284 -1.87 2.71 -25.92
N PHE A 285 -3.18 2.87 -26.12
CA PHE A 285 -3.75 3.59 -27.25
C PHE A 285 -4.82 4.56 -26.74
N ASN A 286 -4.80 5.77 -27.26
CA ASN A 286 -5.79 6.80 -26.98
C ASN A 286 -6.31 7.36 -28.30
N GLN A 287 -7.61 7.58 -28.37
CA GLN A 287 -8.27 8.22 -29.50
C GLN A 287 -9.03 9.44 -29.01
N ILE A 288 -8.86 10.56 -29.70
CA ILE A 288 -9.52 11.81 -29.41
C ILE A 288 -10.16 12.32 -30.70
N THR A 289 -11.46 12.59 -30.65
CA THR A 289 -12.17 13.27 -31.73
C THR A 289 -12.49 14.70 -31.27
N VAL A 290 -12.06 15.68 -32.05
CA VAL A 290 -12.32 17.10 -31.80
C VAL A 290 -13.22 17.64 -32.91
N ASN A 291 -14.39 18.16 -32.54
CA ASN A 291 -15.29 18.84 -33.48
C ASN A 291 -15.49 20.28 -32.97
N ARG A 292 -14.96 21.25 -33.71
CA ARG A 292 -15.01 22.67 -33.36
C ARG A 292 -15.59 23.47 -34.51
N THR A 293 -16.59 24.29 -34.20
CA THR A 293 -17.11 25.31 -35.13
C THR A 293 -16.72 26.69 -34.61
N SER A 294 -16.17 27.52 -35.48
CA SER A 294 -15.80 28.91 -35.18
C SER A 294 -16.50 29.86 -36.15
N PHE A 295 -16.85 31.04 -35.65
CA PHE A 295 -17.47 32.12 -36.40
C PHE A 295 -16.58 33.35 -36.25
N ALA A 296 -15.88 33.74 -37.31
CA ALA A 296 -15.00 34.90 -37.31
C ALA A 296 -14.96 35.54 -38.70
N ASN A 297 -14.96 36.88 -38.78
CA ASN A 297 -14.81 37.62 -40.04
C ASN A 297 -15.78 37.19 -41.17
N ASN A 298 -17.05 36.89 -40.84
CA ASN A 298 -18.07 36.34 -41.76
C ASN A 298 -17.70 34.97 -42.38
N ILE A 299 -16.77 34.24 -41.78
CA ILE A 299 -16.39 32.88 -42.13
C ILE A 299 -16.90 31.95 -41.01
N THR A 300 -17.63 30.92 -41.39
CA THR A 300 -17.93 29.77 -40.51
C THR A 300 -16.91 28.67 -40.82
N SER A 301 -16.02 28.37 -39.88
CA SER A 301 -15.01 27.31 -40.03
C SER A 301 -15.37 26.12 -39.14
N ARG A 302 -15.52 24.94 -39.74
CA ARG A 302 -15.67 23.67 -39.03
C ARG A 302 -14.38 22.87 -39.13
N PHE A 303 -13.84 22.55 -37.96
CA PHE A 303 -12.65 21.74 -37.76
C PHE A 303 -13.08 20.41 -37.15
N LEU A 304 -12.91 19.31 -37.88
CA LEU A 304 -13.12 17.96 -37.39
C LEU A 304 -11.81 17.21 -37.43
N GLN A 305 -11.31 16.79 -36.29
CA GLN A 305 -10.04 16.08 -36.15
C GLN A 305 -10.24 14.75 -35.45
N ASP A 306 -9.72 13.68 -36.05
CA ASP A 306 -9.56 12.38 -35.43
C ASP A 306 -8.07 12.15 -35.15
N PHE A 307 -7.73 12.11 -33.87
CA PHE A 307 -6.37 11.96 -33.38
C PHE A 307 -6.21 10.61 -32.68
N GLY A 308 -5.20 9.85 -33.08
CA GLY A 308 -4.79 8.61 -32.42
C GLY A 308 -3.37 8.74 -31.86
N ARG A 309 -3.17 8.26 -30.63
CA ARG A 309 -1.87 8.19 -29.96
C ARG A 309 -1.63 6.78 -29.44
N SER A 310 -0.58 6.13 -29.94
CA SER A 310 -0.02 4.91 -29.39
C SER A 310 1.20 5.24 -28.55
N ASN A 311 1.27 4.66 -27.35
CA ASN A 311 2.43 4.74 -26.48
C ASN A 311 2.81 3.31 -26.07
N LYS A 312 3.96 2.85 -26.55
CA LYS A 312 4.49 1.52 -26.28
C LYS A 312 5.84 1.63 -25.63
N GLY A 313 6.16 0.72 -24.73
CA GLY A 313 7.51 0.67 -24.21
C GLY A 313 7.84 -0.60 -23.47
N ILE A 314 9.13 -0.85 -23.34
CA ILE A 314 9.68 -1.93 -22.53
C ILE A 314 10.61 -1.30 -21.51
N GLY A 315 10.40 -1.63 -20.24
CA GLY A 315 11.22 -1.18 -19.15
C GLY A 315 11.73 -2.32 -18.29
N TYR A 316 12.91 -2.08 -17.71
CA TYR A 316 13.53 -2.93 -16.70
C TYR A 316 13.84 -2.06 -15.49
N SER A 317 13.61 -2.60 -14.30
CA SER A 317 13.94 -1.96 -13.03
C SER A 317 14.71 -2.93 -12.15
N GLY A 318 15.62 -2.40 -11.35
CA GLY A 318 16.43 -3.20 -10.44
C GLY A 318 16.87 -2.38 -9.26
N LYS A 319 16.68 -2.92 -8.05
CA LYS A 319 17.14 -2.33 -6.80
C LYS A 319 17.88 -3.35 -5.98
N ILE A 320 18.96 -2.93 -5.36
CA ILE A 320 19.62 -3.69 -4.31
C ILE A 320 20.04 -2.76 -3.19
N GLY A 321 19.90 -3.20 -1.96
CA GLY A 321 20.33 -2.44 -0.80
C GLY A 321 20.54 -3.32 0.42
N ALA A 322 21.23 -2.74 1.39
CA ALA A 322 21.49 -3.36 2.67
C ALA A 322 21.43 -2.32 3.79
N ASP A 323 20.77 -2.68 4.89
CA ASP A 323 20.83 -1.96 6.15
C ASP A 323 21.64 -2.79 7.17
N TYR A 324 22.61 -2.14 7.79
CA TYR A 324 23.37 -2.65 8.92
C TYR A 324 22.91 -1.96 10.22
N TYR A 325 22.37 -2.75 11.15
CA TYR A 325 21.97 -2.30 12.48
C TYR A 325 23.18 -2.37 13.42
N ALA A 326 24.00 -1.32 13.39
CA ALA A 326 25.19 -1.21 14.24
C ALA A 326 24.84 -1.29 15.73
N SER A 327 23.68 -0.73 16.12
CA SER A 327 23.05 -0.88 17.43
C SER A 327 21.52 -0.79 17.33
N GLU A 328 20.79 -0.97 18.43
CA GLU A 328 19.33 -0.77 18.47
C GLU A 328 18.91 0.66 18.07
N LYS A 329 19.84 1.62 18.13
CA LYS A 329 19.63 3.04 17.85
C LYS A 329 20.32 3.53 16.58
N THR A 330 21.19 2.73 15.97
CA THR A 330 22.02 3.17 14.85
C THR A 330 21.85 2.25 13.65
N THR A 331 21.45 2.82 12.52
CA THR A 331 21.30 2.11 11.25
C THR A 331 22.18 2.79 10.19
N ILE A 332 22.89 1.97 9.42
CA ILE A 332 23.67 2.40 8.27
C ILE A 332 23.08 1.71 7.05
N GLY A 333 22.65 2.46 6.04
CA GLY A 333 22.04 1.95 4.83
C GLY A 333 22.84 2.28 3.59
N LEU A 334 22.87 1.34 2.64
CA LEU A 334 23.36 1.53 1.29
C LEU A 334 22.33 0.99 0.30
N MET A 335 22.06 1.72 -0.77
CA MET A 335 21.11 1.30 -1.80
C MET A 335 21.55 1.79 -3.18
N VAL A 336 21.36 0.95 -4.19
CA VAL A 336 21.45 1.32 -5.61
C VAL A 336 20.15 0.91 -6.30
N ASP A 337 19.60 1.80 -7.12
CA ASP A 337 18.37 1.60 -7.90
C ASP A 337 18.62 2.07 -9.33
N ALA A 338 18.38 1.21 -10.30
CA ALA A 338 18.60 1.46 -11.71
C ALA A 338 17.37 1.08 -12.52
N ASN A 339 17.01 1.93 -13.47
CA ASN A 339 15.86 1.73 -14.34
C ASN A 339 16.22 2.08 -15.78
N THR A 340 15.66 1.34 -16.72
CA THR A 340 15.74 1.66 -18.15
C THR A 340 14.36 1.51 -18.78
N VAL A 341 14.08 2.34 -19.78
CA VAL A 341 12.87 2.25 -20.58
C VAL A 341 13.18 2.66 -22.02
N ASP A 342 12.67 1.91 -22.99
CA ASP A 342 12.56 2.36 -24.37
C ASP A 342 11.09 2.67 -24.67
N THR A 343 10.78 3.97 -24.82
CA THR A 343 9.42 4.44 -25.12
C THR A 343 9.30 4.84 -26.58
N LYS A 344 8.28 4.32 -27.24
CA LYS A 344 7.88 4.66 -28.61
C LYS A 344 6.49 5.27 -28.59
N LEU A 345 6.41 6.51 -29.01
CA LEU A 345 5.19 7.25 -29.23
C LEU A 345 4.94 7.34 -30.73
N GLY A 346 3.74 6.98 -31.15
CA GLY A 346 3.27 7.20 -32.51
C GLY A 346 1.94 7.93 -32.46
N ASN A 347 1.85 9.06 -33.13
CA ASN A 347 0.63 9.85 -33.22
C ASN A 347 0.26 9.97 -34.69
N PHE A 348 -1.03 9.85 -34.97
CA PHE A 348 -1.59 10.20 -36.26
C PHE A 348 -2.80 11.10 -36.05
N SER A 349 -3.02 12.01 -36.99
CA SER A 349 -4.15 12.91 -36.98
C SER A 349 -4.67 13.08 -38.39
N GLN A 350 -5.97 12.94 -38.58
CA GLN A 350 -6.65 13.37 -39.79
C GLN A 350 -7.58 14.51 -39.42
N THR A 351 -7.37 15.66 -40.05
CA THR A 351 -8.14 16.87 -39.78
C THR A 351 -8.84 17.32 -41.05
N SER A 352 -10.15 17.45 -41.02
CA SER A 352 -10.95 18.08 -42.07
C SER A 352 -11.32 19.50 -41.65
N ILE A 353 -11.10 20.46 -42.54
CA ILE A 353 -11.40 21.88 -42.33
C ILE A 353 -12.36 22.31 -43.44
N ASN A 354 -13.54 22.78 -43.05
CA ASN A 354 -14.54 23.31 -43.98
C ASN A 354 -14.83 24.75 -43.62
N GLU A 355 -14.51 25.68 -44.51
CA GLU A 355 -14.75 27.10 -44.35
C GLU A 355 -15.87 27.55 -45.26
N ILE A 356 -16.90 28.16 -44.69
CA ILE A 356 -18.04 28.68 -45.42
C ILE A 356 -17.99 30.21 -45.35
N GLN A 357 -17.91 30.86 -46.51
CA GLN A 357 -17.93 32.31 -46.64
C GLN A 357 -18.88 32.70 -47.77
N ALA A 358 -19.86 33.55 -47.47
CA ALA A 358 -20.86 34.04 -48.44
C ALA A 358 -21.54 32.93 -49.27
N GLY A 359 -21.77 31.75 -48.67
CA GLY A 359 -22.39 30.60 -49.33
C GLY A 359 -21.45 29.71 -50.15
N SER A 360 -20.17 30.08 -50.30
CA SER A 360 -19.14 29.22 -50.89
C SER A 360 -18.43 28.41 -49.82
N THR A 361 -18.16 27.13 -50.10
CA THR A 361 -17.48 26.22 -49.17
C THR A 361 -16.09 25.89 -49.70
N ASN A 362 -15.07 26.20 -48.93
CA ASN A 362 -13.70 25.77 -49.16
C ASN A 362 -13.36 24.64 -48.20
N SER A 363 -13.07 23.47 -48.75
CA SER A 363 -12.65 22.30 -47.98
C SER A 363 -11.15 22.09 -48.12
N SER A 364 -10.51 21.76 -47.01
CA SER A 364 -9.11 21.33 -46.98
C SER A 364 -8.94 20.26 -45.91
N SER A 365 -7.85 19.52 -45.97
CA SER A 365 -7.51 18.57 -44.92
C SER A 365 -6.03 18.64 -44.55
N VAL A 366 -5.73 18.18 -43.34
CA VAL A 366 -4.37 18.03 -42.85
C VAL A 366 -4.21 16.62 -42.31
N ASN A 367 -3.27 15.88 -42.89
CA ASN A 367 -2.84 14.59 -42.39
C ASN A 367 -1.52 14.77 -41.66
N GLN A 368 -1.45 14.34 -40.41
CA GLN A 368 -0.26 14.50 -39.57
C GLN A 368 0.19 13.15 -39.03
N GLN A 369 1.49 12.90 -39.06
CA GLN A 369 2.14 11.76 -38.44
C GLN A 369 3.28 12.28 -37.56
N ALA A 370 3.28 11.88 -36.28
CA ALA A 370 4.31 12.29 -35.33
C ALA A 370 4.82 11.11 -34.52
N ASP A 371 6.07 10.74 -34.73
CA ASP A 371 6.72 9.61 -34.08
C ASP A 371 7.84 10.09 -33.16
N SER A 372 7.99 9.47 -31.99
CA SER A 372 9.06 9.74 -31.04
C SER A 372 9.60 8.45 -30.45
N LYS A 373 10.93 8.30 -30.45
CA LYS A 373 11.65 7.23 -29.76
C LYS A 373 12.47 7.86 -28.64
N SER A 374 12.26 7.40 -27.41
CA SER A 374 12.87 7.98 -26.21
C SER A 374 13.43 6.90 -25.28
N PRO A 375 14.57 6.27 -25.61
CA PRO A 375 15.29 5.45 -24.64
C PRO A 375 15.83 6.33 -23.50
N ALA A 376 15.42 5.99 -22.29
CA ALA A 376 15.83 6.65 -21.06
C ALA A 376 16.34 5.64 -20.04
N ASN A 377 17.31 6.05 -19.24
CA ASN A 377 17.80 5.28 -18.10
C ASN A 377 18.09 6.21 -16.92
N ASN A 378 17.97 5.65 -15.72
CA ASN A 378 18.40 6.30 -14.51
C ASN A 378 19.17 5.33 -13.62
N ILE A 379 20.05 5.89 -12.81
CA ILE A 379 20.72 5.19 -11.72
C ILE A 379 20.76 6.13 -10.52
N THR A 380 20.35 5.64 -9.38
CA THR A 380 20.45 6.35 -8.12
C THR A 380 21.21 5.50 -7.12
N ALA A 381 22.07 6.14 -6.35
CA ALA A 381 22.79 5.52 -5.25
C ALA A 381 22.59 6.37 -4.00
N ASN A 382 22.37 5.72 -2.87
CA ASN A 382 22.18 6.39 -1.59
C ASN A 382 22.97 5.67 -0.52
N PHE A 383 23.70 6.46 0.27
CA PHE A 383 24.27 6.06 1.54
C PHE A 383 23.60 6.89 2.63
N ASN A 384 23.12 6.23 3.69
CA ASN A 384 22.46 6.90 4.80
C ASN A 384 22.92 6.36 6.15
N VAL A 385 22.94 7.22 7.16
CA VAL A 385 23.16 6.87 8.56
C VAL A 385 22.09 7.54 9.39
N LYS A 386 21.46 6.80 10.29
CA LYS A 386 20.51 7.33 11.26
C LYS A 386 20.88 6.86 12.67
N HIS A 387 20.98 7.80 13.59
CA HIS A 387 21.15 7.55 15.01
C HIS A 387 20.02 8.19 15.81
N ASP A 388 19.24 7.37 16.52
CA ASP A 388 18.19 7.84 17.42
C ASP A 388 18.74 8.02 18.84
N PHE A 389 18.56 9.20 19.44
CA PHE A 389 18.99 9.47 20.81
C PHE A 389 18.00 8.91 21.83
N SER A 390 18.40 8.82 23.10
CA SER A 390 17.54 8.29 24.17
C SER A 390 16.30 9.13 24.45
N LYS A 391 16.32 10.43 24.09
CA LYS A 391 15.17 11.32 24.21
C LYS A 391 14.27 11.16 22.99
N ALA A 392 12.98 10.89 23.24
CA ALA A 392 12.00 10.71 22.19
C ALA A 392 11.94 11.94 21.28
N GLY A 393 12.10 11.71 19.97
CA GLY A 393 12.04 12.75 18.95
C GLY A 393 13.39 13.36 18.56
N GLU A 394 14.49 13.02 19.22
CA GLU A 394 15.84 13.46 18.85
C GLU A 394 16.55 12.38 18.02
N SER A 395 16.97 12.74 16.80
CA SER A 395 17.74 11.85 15.92
C SER A 395 18.75 12.65 15.10
N LEU A 396 19.91 12.07 14.85
CA LEU A 396 20.88 12.55 13.87
C LEU A 396 20.76 11.72 12.59
N SER A 397 20.70 12.39 11.45
CA SER A 397 20.74 11.76 10.12
C SER A 397 22.00 12.21 9.37
N PHE A 398 22.41 11.39 8.42
CA PHE A 398 23.33 11.78 7.37
C PHE A 398 22.91 11.04 6.11
N ASP A 399 22.78 11.74 5.00
CA ASP A 399 22.39 11.19 3.71
C ASP A 399 23.34 11.73 2.64
N ALA A 400 23.84 10.83 1.81
CA ALA A 400 24.61 11.14 0.61
C ALA A 400 23.94 10.44 -0.58
N ASP A 401 23.54 11.22 -1.57
CA ASP A 401 22.77 10.77 -2.73
C ASP A 401 23.51 11.09 -4.03
N TYR A 402 23.44 10.16 -4.97
CA TYR A 402 23.79 10.34 -6.36
C TYR A 402 22.58 9.96 -7.23
N SER A 403 22.30 10.75 -8.25
CA SER A 403 21.25 10.49 -9.25
C SER A 403 21.75 10.85 -10.63
N GLY A 404 21.97 9.83 -11.46
CA GLY A 404 22.27 9.95 -12.88
C GLY A 404 21.03 9.65 -13.72
N PHE A 405 20.75 10.50 -14.71
CA PHE A 405 19.67 10.33 -15.68
C PHE A 405 20.19 10.59 -17.09
N ASN A 406 19.78 9.74 -18.02
CA ASN A 406 20.06 9.91 -19.42
C ASN A 406 18.78 9.65 -20.24
N ASN A 407 18.48 10.54 -21.18
CA ASN A 407 17.35 10.39 -22.10
C ASN A 407 17.77 10.86 -23.49
N LYS A 408 17.71 9.96 -24.46
CA LYS A 408 17.88 10.30 -25.87
C LYS A 408 16.52 10.31 -26.51
N ARG A 409 16.15 11.40 -27.16
CA ARG A 409 14.87 11.51 -27.86
C ARG A 409 15.11 11.81 -29.33
N ALA A 410 14.43 11.06 -30.19
CA ALA A 410 14.40 11.31 -31.62
C ALA A 410 12.95 11.40 -32.05
N GLU A 411 12.59 12.53 -32.64
CA GLU A 411 11.22 12.84 -33.04
C GLU A 411 11.15 13.22 -34.51
N THR A 412 10.08 12.81 -35.17
CA THR A 412 9.72 13.22 -36.52
C THR A 412 8.28 13.67 -36.52
N PHE A 413 8.00 14.79 -37.18
CA PHE A 413 6.66 15.29 -37.40
C PHE A 413 6.51 15.60 -38.88
N ASP A 414 5.51 14.99 -39.50
CA ASP A 414 5.17 15.17 -40.90
C ASP A 414 3.72 15.65 -41.00
N ALA A 415 3.47 16.68 -41.80
CA ALA A 415 2.15 17.25 -42.01
C ALA A 415 1.92 17.60 -43.47
N ASP A 416 1.00 16.86 -44.10
CA ASP A 416 0.51 17.10 -45.45
C ASP A 416 -0.75 17.94 -45.40
N TYR A 417 -0.71 19.10 -46.07
CA TYR A 417 -1.84 19.98 -46.28
C TYR A 417 -2.42 19.71 -47.66
N LEU A 418 -3.68 19.30 -47.69
CA LEU A 418 -4.38 18.87 -48.90
C LEU A 418 -5.53 19.82 -49.22
N ASP A 419 -5.76 20.06 -50.52
CA ASP A 419 -6.93 20.79 -50.99
C ASP A 419 -8.21 19.92 -51.01
N ALA A 420 -9.31 20.47 -51.51
CA ALA A 420 -10.59 19.76 -51.63
C ALA A 420 -10.54 18.52 -52.54
N ASN A 421 -9.57 18.45 -53.47
CA ASN A 421 -9.36 17.34 -54.40
C ASN A 421 -8.31 16.35 -53.87
N GLN A 422 -7.92 16.46 -52.59
CA GLN A 422 -6.88 15.68 -51.94
C GLN A 422 -5.50 15.80 -52.62
N GLN A 423 -5.26 16.91 -53.32
CA GLN A 423 -3.95 17.22 -53.89
C GLN A 423 -3.07 17.90 -52.84
N LEU A 424 -1.80 17.50 -52.78
CA LEU A 424 -0.83 18.07 -51.86
C LEU A 424 -0.55 19.54 -52.23
N VAL A 425 -0.88 20.44 -51.31
CA VAL A 425 -0.61 21.88 -51.44
C VAL A 425 0.70 22.24 -50.75
N ARG A 426 0.96 21.64 -49.59
CA ARG A 426 2.16 21.89 -48.79
C ARG A 426 2.50 20.68 -47.94
N ASN A 427 3.79 20.42 -47.75
CA ASN A 427 4.29 19.48 -46.76
C ASN A 427 5.16 20.23 -45.74
N THR A 428 5.05 19.83 -44.47
CA THR A 428 5.93 20.29 -43.39
C THR A 428 6.56 19.08 -42.71
N LEU A 429 7.88 18.97 -42.82
CA LEU A 429 8.65 17.94 -42.14
C LEU A 429 9.57 18.57 -41.08
N LEU A 430 9.40 18.16 -39.83
CA LEU A 430 10.25 18.54 -38.72
C LEU A 430 10.92 17.30 -38.14
N ARG A 431 12.17 17.47 -37.71
CA ARG A 431 12.94 16.44 -37.01
C ARG A 431 13.60 17.07 -35.80
N ASN A 432 13.52 16.39 -34.67
CA ASN A 432 14.18 16.79 -33.45
C ASN A 432 15.02 15.63 -32.92
N SER A 433 16.22 15.92 -32.44
CA SER A 433 17.03 14.96 -31.71
C SER A 433 17.65 15.64 -30.51
N SER A 434 17.43 15.08 -29.34
CA SER A 434 18.04 15.53 -28.10
C SER A 434 18.73 14.39 -27.38
N ASP A 435 19.82 14.72 -26.68
CA ASP A 435 20.57 13.84 -25.81
C ASP A 435 20.75 14.59 -24.49
N THR A 436 20.01 14.18 -23.47
CA THR A 436 20.00 14.83 -22.15
C THR A 436 20.69 13.92 -21.15
N LYS A 437 21.77 14.41 -20.55
CA LYS A 437 22.45 13.75 -19.44
C LYS A 437 22.48 14.67 -18.23
N ILE A 438 22.05 14.16 -17.07
CA ILE A 438 21.98 14.89 -15.81
C ILE A 438 22.63 14.03 -14.73
N ASP A 439 23.56 14.63 -13.99
CA ASP A 439 24.20 14.01 -12.82
C ASP A 439 23.99 14.95 -11.63
N VAL A 440 23.40 14.43 -10.54
CA VAL A 440 23.13 15.19 -9.31
C VAL A 440 23.80 14.50 -8.14
N TYR A 441 24.47 15.30 -7.30
CA TYR A 441 25.05 14.89 -6.03
C TYR A 441 24.44 15.74 -4.93
N ALA A 442 24.01 15.11 -3.84
CA ALA A 442 23.46 15.81 -2.70
C ALA A 442 23.97 15.20 -1.40
N VAL A 443 24.24 16.05 -0.41
CA VAL A 443 24.60 15.65 0.94
C VAL A 443 23.73 16.43 1.93
N LYS A 444 23.18 15.72 2.91
CA LYS A 444 22.35 16.29 3.97
C LYS A 444 22.75 15.70 5.32
N THR A 445 22.67 16.53 6.37
CA THR A 445 22.85 16.15 7.78
C THR A 445 21.57 16.46 8.54
#